data_AF-A0A968Q3F3-F1
#
_entry.id   AF-A0A968Q3F3-F1
#
_cell.length_a   1.000
_cell.length_b   1.000
_cell.length_c   1.000
_cell.angle_alpha   90.00
_cell.angle_beta   90.00
_cell.angle_gamma   90.00
#
_symmetry.space_group_name_H-M   'P 1'
#
loop_
_entity.id
_entity.type
_entity.pdbx_description
1 polymer ?
#
loop_
_entity_poly.entity_id
_entity_poly.type
_entity_poly.pdbx_seq_one_letter_code
_entity_poly.pdbx_strand_id
1 'polypeptide(L)'
;MTRLNRITIDRLKQLPRIASVWEGDRRPVNGLTDEGQSFWPREGEHSDCILWVDSSHGAVRGITIVPASSGYEPIVRTLIQAIETPQGALPPARPQKIVVRDREIQFYLRGALQGLDIAIDYVPELPLIDELFNALQQSSELSEGELPDRHGQAMLDKAMEIWELAPWHSLNEQQVLAVELNAWEIDTLYISVLGMGGVEYGLLMYRSLESLKQFRERVLLGQQSPKQMQEAFLEQDCLFLNFELFDGSDLVEPIPAIGWVTSAPDAVEPTFGSIHPLEGLRNQLAEEEGATFLVAMEAIKRFLPNTAPSLSGLPTKLFRAPIAFLTQRKTTVQP
;
A
#
# COMPACT_ATOMS: atom_id res chain seq x y z
N MET A 1 -9.49 -32.60 -6.64
CA MET A 1 -8.44 -31.84 -7.35
C MET A 1 -9.02 -31.27 -8.63
N THR A 2 -8.95 -29.96 -8.78
CA THR A 2 -9.44 -29.23 -9.96
C THR A 2 -8.49 -29.47 -11.12
N ARG A 3 -9.01 -29.92 -12.27
CA ARG A 3 -8.22 -30.15 -13.50
C ARG A 3 -8.53 -29.08 -14.53
N LEU A 4 -7.54 -28.77 -15.36
CA LEU A 4 -7.76 -27.90 -16.52
C LEU A 4 -8.73 -28.57 -17.50
N ASN A 5 -9.64 -27.76 -18.06
CA ASN A 5 -10.54 -28.25 -19.09
C ASN A 5 -9.76 -28.51 -20.40
N ARG A 6 -10.36 -29.30 -21.29
CA ARG A 6 -9.71 -29.72 -22.54
C ARG A 6 -9.38 -28.53 -23.46
N ILE A 7 -10.23 -27.52 -23.50
CA ILE A 7 -10.02 -26.31 -24.33
C ILE A 7 -8.76 -25.57 -23.87
N THR A 8 -8.57 -25.40 -22.57
CA THR A 8 -7.36 -24.78 -22.00
C THR A 8 -6.11 -25.61 -22.31
N ILE A 9 -6.19 -26.93 -22.19
CA ILE A 9 -5.05 -27.82 -22.51
C ILE A 9 -4.65 -27.70 -23.98
N ASP A 10 -5.63 -27.77 -24.89
CA ASP A 10 -5.41 -27.71 -26.33
C ASP A 10 -4.82 -26.34 -26.73
N ARG A 11 -5.30 -25.25 -26.11
CA ARG A 11 -4.77 -23.88 -26.30
C ARG A 11 -3.31 -23.77 -25.84
N LEU A 12 -2.99 -24.21 -24.63
CA LEU A 12 -1.63 -24.18 -24.09
C LEU A 12 -0.66 -25.07 -24.87
N LYS A 13 -1.15 -26.14 -25.49
CA LYS A 13 -0.36 -27.03 -26.35
C LYS A 13 0.05 -26.41 -27.68
N GLN A 14 -0.66 -25.38 -28.16
CA GLN A 14 -0.31 -24.65 -29.38
C GLN A 14 0.88 -23.72 -29.19
N LEU A 15 1.22 -23.37 -27.94
CA LEU A 15 2.36 -22.52 -27.62
C LEU A 15 3.69 -23.28 -27.80
N PRO A 16 4.77 -22.57 -28.20
CA PRO A 16 6.08 -23.18 -28.37
C PRO A 16 6.53 -23.80 -27.04
N ARG A 17 6.95 -25.07 -27.10
CA ARG A 17 7.58 -25.74 -25.97
C ARG A 17 9.07 -25.43 -25.98
N ILE A 18 9.53 -24.74 -24.94
CA ILE A 18 10.92 -24.34 -24.80
C ILE A 18 11.66 -25.28 -23.86
N ALA A 19 12.95 -25.53 -24.13
CA ALA A 19 13.82 -26.35 -23.30
C ALA A 19 14.32 -25.58 -22.07
N SER A 20 13.40 -24.93 -21.36
CA SER A 20 13.68 -24.18 -20.13
C SER A 20 13.14 -24.92 -18.91
N VAL A 21 13.79 -24.64 -17.78
CA VAL A 21 13.31 -24.97 -16.45
C VAL A 21 12.75 -23.70 -15.83
N TRP A 22 11.54 -23.77 -15.31
CA TRP A 22 10.94 -22.66 -14.56
C TRP A 22 10.91 -22.98 -13.08
N GLU A 23 11.29 -22.02 -12.26
CA GLU A 23 11.21 -22.06 -10.80
C GLU A 23 9.92 -21.37 -10.36
N GLY A 24 9.22 -21.97 -9.41
CA GLY A 24 7.98 -21.43 -8.86
C GLY A 24 7.92 -21.54 -7.35
N ASP A 25 7.41 -20.49 -6.71
CA ASP A 25 7.26 -20.49 -5.27
C ASP A 25 6.11 -19.58 -4.83
N ARG A 26 5.60 -19.87 -3.64
CA ARG A 26 4.65 -19.05 -2.89
C ARG A 26 5.30 -18.70 -1.55
N ARG A 27 5.45 -17.40 -1.27
CA ARG A 27 6.02 -16.93 -0.01
C ARG A 27 5.15 -15.85 0.61
N PRO A 28 5.12 -15.77 1.95
CA PRO A 28 4.55 -14.62 2.62
C PRO A 28 5.29 -13.36 2.18
N VAL A 29 4.48 -12.35 1.91
CA VAL A 29 4.89 -10.99 1.64
C VAL A 29 4.68 -10.24 2.95
N ASN A 30 5.76 -10.00 3.68
CA ASN A 30 5.76 -8.96 4.69
C ASN A 30 6.11 -7.66 3.94
N GLY A 31 5.21 -6.68 3.95
CA GLY A 31 5.48 -5.32 3.43
C GLY A 31 5.39 -5.08 1.91
N LEU A 32 4.96 -6.04 1.07
CA LEU A 32 4.76 -5.80 -0.39
C LEU A 32 3.29 -5.77 -0.84
N THR A 33 2.32 -5.71 0.07
CA THR A 33 0.91 -5.51 -0.28
C THR A 33 0.58 -4.03 -0.44
N ASP A 34 0.66 -3.56 -1.68
CA ASP A 34 -0.04 -2.36 -2.15
C ASP A 34 -0.83 -2.65 -3.45
N GLU A 35 -1.60 -3.74 -3.48
CA GLU A 35 -2.61 -3.91 -4.53
C GLU A 35 -3.88 -4.59 -3.98
N GLY A 36 -4.80 -3.79 -3.44
CA GLY A 36 -6.15 -4.27 -3.15
C GLY A 36 -7.00 -3.38 -2.24
N GLN A 37 -7.60 -2.33 -2.80
CA GLN A 37 -8.71 -1.53 -2.24
C GLN A 37 -8.40 -0.59 -1.06
N SER A 38 -7.13 -0.42 -0.71
CA SER A 38 -6.69 0.74 0.06
C SER A 38 -5.53 1.42 -0.65
N PHE A 39 -5.53 2.76 -0.70
CA PHE A 39 -4.48 3.58 -1.30
C PHE A 39 -3.19 3.62 -0.45
N TRP A 40 -3.16 2.85 0.65
CA TRP A 40 -2.07 2.74 1.60
C TRP A 40 -1.81 1.26 1.91
N PRO A 41 -0.55 0.86 2.16
CA PRO A 41 -0.26 -0.50 2.63
C PRO A 41 -1.01 -0.72 3.95
N ARG A 42 -1.89 -1.73 4.01
CA ARG A 42 -2.45 -2.21 5.28
C ARG A 42 -1.49 -3.25 5.85
N GLU A 43 -0.88 -2.99 6.99
CA GLU A 43 -0.34 -4.05 7.83
C GLU A 43 -1.52 -4.82 8.45
N GLY A 44 -1.62 -6.11 8.13
CA GLY A 44 -2.59 -7.00 8.79
C GLY A 44 -3.20 -8.08 7.90
N GLU A 45 -3.28 -7.90 6.58
CA GLU A 45 -3.61 -9.00 5.68
C GLU A 45 -2.33 -9.69 5.23
N HIS A 46 -1.94 -10.76 5.95
CA HIS A 46 -0.90 -11.67 5.45
C HIS A 46 -1.27 -12.07 4.02
N SER A 47 -0.47 -11.63 3.07
CA SER A 47 -0.60 -11.99 1.67
C SER A 47 0.62 -12.79 1.26
N ASP A 48 0.42 -13.65 0.28
CA ASP A 48 1.48 -14.40 -0.33
C ASP A 48 1.75 -13.87 -1.73
N CYS A 49 3.02 -13.72 -2.06
CA CYS A 49 3.49 -13.52 -3.44
C CYS A 49 3.72 -14.90 -4.05
N ILE A 50 3.18 -15.08 -5.24
CA ILE A 50 3.44 -16.22 -6.10
C ILE A 50 4.32 -15.73 -7.25
N LEU A 51 5.48 -16.35 -7.39
CA LEU A 51 6.48 -15.98 -8.39
C LEU A 51 6.78 -17.16 -9.32
N TRP A 52 6.94 -16.86 -10.60
CA TRP A 52 7.39 -17.79 -11.64
C TRP A 52 8.57 -17.19 -12.39
N VAL A 53 9.71 -17.89 -12.40
CA VAL A 53 10.97 -17.42 -12.98
C VAL A 53 11.49 -18.43 -13.99
N ASP A 54 11.93 -17.96 -15.15
CA ASP A 54 12.67 -18.77 -16.11
C ASP A 54 14.15 -18.82 -15.71
N SER A 55 14.59 -19.93 -15.12
CA SER A 55 15.97 -20.05 -14.62
C SER A 55 17.02 -20.14 -15.72
N SER A 56 16.60 -20.43 -16.96
CA SER A 56 17.52 -20.45 -18.11
C SER A 56 17.87 -19.04 -18.58
N HIS A 57 17.02 -18.05 -18.28
CA HIS A 57 17.18 -16.66 -18.74
C HIS A 57 17.20 -15.63 -17.59
N GLY A 58 17.04 -16.06 -16.33
CA GLY A 58 16.99 -15.18 -15.17
C GLY A 58 15.82 -14.19 -15.20
N ALA A 59 14.71 -14.55 -15.84
CA ALA A 59 13.62 -13.62 -16.13
C ALA A 59 12.33 -14.00 -15.39
N VAL A 60 11.70 -13.03 -14.73
CA VAL A 60 10.38 -13.20 -14.11
C VAL A 60 9.33 -13.34 -15.21
N ARG A 61 8.63 -14.49 -15.22
CA ARG A 61 7.57 -14.81 -16.19
C ARG A 61 6.19 -14.46 -15.65
N GLY A 62 6.00 -14.51 -14.34
CA GLY A 62 4.72 -14.17 -13.69
C GLY A 62 4.91 -13.86 -12.22
N ILE A 63 4.12 -12.92 -11.73
CA ILE A 63 4.04 -12.53 -10.33
C ILE A 63 2.59 -12.18 -10.02
N THR A 64 2.11 -12.55 -8.83
CA THR A 64 0.84 -12.07 -8.29
C THR A 64 0.90 -12.07 -6.77
N ILE A 65 0.14 -11.18 -6.16
CA ILE A 65 -0.12 -11.18 -4.73
C ILE A 65 -1.52 -11.76 -4.51
N VAL A 66 -1.68 -12.56 -3.46
CA VAL A 66 -2.96 -13.15 -3.05
C VAL A 66 -3.08 -13.17 -1.53
N PRO A 67 -4.29 -13.13 -0.95
CA PRO A 67 -4.46 -13.34 0.48
C PRO A 67 -3.85 -14.68 0.92
N ALA A 68 -3.19 -14.75 2.06
CA ALA A 68 -2.55 -15.99 2.56
C ALA A 68 -3.58 -17.11 2.83
N SER A 69 -4.84 -16.75 3.09
CA SER A 69 -5.97 -17.67 3.19
C SER A 69 -6.36 -18.33 1.85
N SER A 70 -5.79 -17.91 0.73
CA SER A 70 -6.06 -18.47 -0.59
C SER A 70 -5.56 -19.92 -0.71
N GLY A 71 -6.34 -20.77 -1.39
CA GLY A 71 -5.94 -22.13 -1.76
C GLY A 71 -4.80 -22.18 -2.78
N TYR A 72 -4.62 -23.34 -3.44
CA TYR A 72 -3.56 -23.55 -4.43
C TYR A 72 -3.95 -23.14 -5.86
N GLU A 73 -5.22 -22.81 -6.09
CA GLU A 73 -5.75 -22.37 -7.38
C GLU A 73 -5.01 -21.16 -7.96
N PRO A 74 -4.64 -20.12 -7.18
CA PRO A 74 -3.89 -18.99 -7.70
C PRO A 74 -2.54 -19.37 -8.28
N ILE A 75 -1.84 -20.36 -7.71
CA ILE A 75 -0.53 -20.80 -8.21
C ILE A 75 -0.63 -21.28 -9.66
N VAL A 76 -1.67 -22.07 -9.96
CA VAL A 76 -1.96 -22.56 -11.31
C VAL A 76 -2.40 -21.43 -12.22
N ARG A 77 -3.24 -20.50 -11.73
CA ARG A 77 -3.71 -19.35 -12.50
C ARG A 77 -2.53 -18.47 -12.95
N THR A 78 -1.63 -18.12 -12.03
CA THR A 78 -0.45 -17.29 -12.31
C THR A 78 0.50 -18.00 -13.26
N LEU A 79 0.65 -19.32 -13.16
CA LEU A 79 1.45 -20.10 -14.09
C LEU A 79 0.87 -20.07 -15.51
N ILE A 80 -0.45 -20.25 -15.65
CA ILE A 80 -1.11 -20.21 -16.96
C ILE A 80 -0.96 -18.81 -17.57
N GLN A 81 -1.13 -17.76 -16.78
CA GLN A 81 -0.86 -16.39 -17.21
C GLN A 81 0.61 -16.21 -17.63
N ALA A 82 1.57 -16.75 -16.88
CA ALA A 82 2.99 -16.70 -17.23
C ALA A 82 3.31 -17.42 -18.55
N ILE A 83 2.55 -18.46 -18.90
CA ILE A 83 2.69 -19.21 -20.17
C ILE A 83 2.08 -18.44 -21.34
N GLU A 84 0.90 -17.84 -21.17
CA GLU A 84 0.11 -17.22 -22.24
C GLU A 84 0.41 -15.74 -22.45
N THR A 85 0.66 -15.02 -21.36
CA THR A 85 0.84 -13.57 -21.28
C THR A 85 1.92 -13.27 -20.23
N PRO A 86 3.19 -13.64 -20.48
CA PRO A 86 4.27 -13.43 -19.51
C PRO A 86 4.47 -11.95 -19.19
N GLN A 87 4.99 -11.69 -17.99
CA GLN A 87 5.43 -10.36 -17.57
C GLN A 87 6.50 -9.81 -18.53
N GLY A 88 6.41 -8.50 -18.83
CA GLY A 88 7.34 -7.80 -19.71
C GLY A 88 7.19 -8.12 -21.20
N ALA A 89 8.27 -7.99 -21.96
CA ALA A 89 8.30 -8.20 -23.42
C ALA A 89 8.68 -9.64 -23.82
N LEU A 90 8.47 -10.62 -22.95
CA LEU A 90 8.82 -12.01 -23.19
C LEU A 90 7.78 -12.70 -24.11
N PRO A 91 8.19 -13.61 -25.01
CA PRO A 91 7.24 -14.35 -25.82
C PRO A 91 6.49 -15.41 -24.98
N PRO A 92 5.18 -15.64 -25.25
CA PRO A 92 4.42 -16.75 -24.69
C PRO A 92 5.08 -18.09 -25.01
N ALA A 93 5.25 -18.94 -23.99
CA ALA A 93 5.93 -20.21 -24.14
C ALA A 93 5.57 -21.17 -23.02
N ARG A 94 5.60 -22.47 -23.33
CA ARG A 94 5.38 -23.54 -22.35
C ARG A 94 6.73 -24.16 -21.94
N PRO A 95 7.07 -24.22 -20.64
CA PRO A 95 8.32 -24.81 -20.18
C PRO A 95 8.32 -26.33 -20.35
N GLN A 96 9.52 -26.91 -20.42
CA GLN A 96 9.68 -28.36 -20.41
C GLN A 96 9.58 -28.92 -18.98
N LYS A 97 10.05 -28.14 -18.01
CA LYS A 97 10.15 -28.53 -16.61
C LYS A 97 9.81 -27.37 -15.69
N ILE A 98 9.14 -27.68 -14.58
CA ILE A 98 8.90 -26.80 -13.46
C ILE A 98 9.50 -27.42 -12.20
N VAL A 99 10.14 -26.60 -11.38
CA VAL A 99 10.61 -26.96 -10.05
C VAL A 99 9.96 -26.06 -9.01
N VAL A 100 9.57 -26.65 -7.89
CA VAL A 100 8.98 -25.93 -6.75
C VAL A 100 9.59 -26.45 -5.44
N ARG A 101 9.61 -25.60 -4.41
CA ARG A 101 10.17 -25.95 -3.10
C ARG A 101 9.21 -26.63 -2.15
N ASP A 102 7.91 -26.55 -2.42
CA ASP A 102 6.87 -27.12 -1.57
C ASP A 102 6.31 -28.41 -2.18
N ARG A 103 6.21 -29.46 -1.37
CA ARG A 103 5.74 -30.77 -1.84
C ARG A 103 4.25 -30.78 -2.13
N GLU A 104 3.43 -30.05 -1.37
CA GLU A 104 2.00 -29.96 -1.60
C GLU A 104 1.71 -29.22 -2.91
N ILE A 105 2.42 -28.11 -3.16
CA ILE A 105 2.39 -27.40 -4.44
C ILE A 105 2.80 -28.34 -5.58
N GLN A 106 3.88 -29.12 -5.41
CA GLN A 106 4.31 -30.11 -6.41
C GLN A 106 3.19 -31.10 -6.74
N PHE A 107 2.56 -31.71 -5.73
CA PHE A 107 1.46 -32.66 -5.93
C PHE A 107 0.25 -32.01 -6.59
N TYR A 108 -0.11 -30.80 -6.18
CA TYR A 108 -1.22 -30.05 -6.76
C TYR A 108 -0.99 -29.75 -8.25
N LEU A 109 0.20 -29.25 -8.59
CA LEU A 109 0.58 -28.95 -9.98
C LEU A 109 0.59 -30.19 -10.87
N ARG A 110 1.07 -31.34 -10.39
CA ARG A 110 1.02 -32.61 -11.15
C ARG A 110 -0.41 -33.01 -11.50
N GLY A 111 -1.35 -32.79 -10.59
CA GLY A 111 -2.77 -33.04 -10.83
C GLY A 111 -3.40 -32.02 -11.78
N ALA A 112 -3.13 -30.73 -11.58
CA ALA A 112 -3.73 -29.64 -12.32
C ALA A 112 -3.24 -29.56 -13.78
N LEU A 113 -1.94 -29.77 -14.01
CA LEU A 113 -1.27 -29.63 -15.30
C LEU A 113 -1.21 -30.94 -16.10
N GLN A 114 -1.96 -31.96 -15.69
CA GLN A 114 -1.98 -33.24 -16.37
C GLN A 114 -2.35 -33.06 -17.85
N GLY A 115 -1.52 -33.60 -18.74
CA GLY A 115 -1.72 -33.53 -20.18
C GLY A 115 -1.07 -32.34 -20.88
N LEU A 116 -0.30 -31.49 -20.17
CA LEU A 116 0.51 -30.42 -20.78
C LEU A 116 1.95 -30.82 -21.10
N ASP A 117 2.37 -32.04 -20.79
CA ASP A 117 3.73 -32.55 -21.01
C ASP A 117 4.83 -31.69 -20.34
N ILE A 118 4.52 -31.16 -19.15
CA ILE A 118 5.46 -30.41 -18.29
C ILE A 118 5.88 -31.32 -17.14
N ALA A 119 7.19 -31.53 -16.96
CA ALA A 119 7.71 -32.27 -15.82
C ALA A 119 7.68 -31.40 -14.56
N ILE A 120 7.14 -31.91 -13.45
CA ILE A 120 7.04 -31.17 -12.17
C ILE A 120 7.88 -31.87 -11.11
N ASP A 121 8.93 -31.21 -10.64
CA ASP A 121 9.88 -31.73 -9.67
C ASP A 121 9.92 -30.88 -8.39
N TYR A 122 10.34 -31.51 -7.30
CA TYR A 122 10.61 -30.86 -6.03
C TYR A 122 12.11 -30.63 -5.90
N VAL A 123 12.51 -29.44 -5.47
CA VAL A 123 13.89 -29.10 -5.13
C VAL A 123 13.86 -28.33 -3.81
N PRO A 124 14.72 -28.66 -2.82
CA PRO A 124 14.64 -28.01 -1.50
C PRO A 124 15.00 -26.52 -1.51
N GLU A 125 15.75 -26.07 -2.52
CA GLU A 125 16.24 -24.69 -2.64
C GLU A 125 15.94 -24.17 -4.05
N LEU A 126 15.62 -22.88 -4.15
CA LEU A 126 15.30 -22.20 -5.40
C LEU A 126 16.13 -20.91 -5.46
N PRO A 127 17.44 -20.99 -5.79
CA PRO A 127 18.38 -19.89 -5.59
C PRO A 127 17.96 -18.58 -6.25
N LEU A 128 17.37 -18.63 -7.45
CA LEU A 128 16.94 -17.41 -8.14
C LEU A 128 15.72 -16.76 -7.49
N ILE A 129 14.79 -17.59 -7.01
CA ILE A 129 13.66 -17.12 -6.22
C ILE A 129 14.13 -16.57 -4.88
N ASP A 130 15.09 -17.25 -4.24
CA ASP A 130 15.71 -16.78 -2.98
C ASP A 130 16.35 -15.41 -3.17
N GLU A 131 17.15 -15.22 -4.22
CA GLU A 131 17.75 -13.93 -4.56
C GLU A 131 16.70 -12.84 -4.81
N LEU A 132 15.63 -13.13 -5.56
CA LEU A 132 14.57 -12.16 -5.85
C LEU A 132 13.78 -11.78 -4.61
N PHE A 133 13.41 -12.74 -3.76
CA PHE A 133 12.73 -12.45 -2.51
C PHE A 133 13.63 -11.71 -1.52
N ASN A 134 14.92 -12.05 -1.45
CA ASN A 134 15.87 -11.30 -0.63
C ASN A 134 16.01 -9.86 -1.13
N ALA A 135 16.05 -9.62 -2.45
CA ALA A 135 16.08 -8.27 -3.01
C ALA A 135 14.81 -7.48 -2.69
N LEU A 136 13.63 -8.12 -2.81
CA LEU A 136 12.34 -7.51 -2.46
C LEU A 136 12.23 -7.22 -0.95
N GLN A 137 12.71 -8.11 -0.11
CA GLN A 137 12.74 -7.93 1.34
C GLN A 137 13.76 -6.86 1.75
N GLN A 138 14.96 -6.82 1.16
CA GLN A 138 15.94 -5.77 1.43
C GLN A 138 15.42 -4.38 1.04
N SER A 139 14.63 -4.26 -0.04
CA SER A 139 13.94 -2.99 -0.34
C SER A 139 12.83 -2.66 0.65
N SER A 140 12.19 -3.66 1.26
CA SER A 140 11.09 -3.49 2.21
C SER A 140 11.55 -3.29 3.65
N GLU A 141 12.67 -3.89 4.08
CA GLU A 141 13.31 -3.66 5.39
C GLU A 141 13.93 -2.26 5.45
N LEU A 142 14.29 -1.68 4.31
CA LEU A 142 14.54 -0.24 4.18
C LEU A 142 13.24 0.59 4.24
N SER A 143 12.06 -0.02 4.29
CA SER A 143 10.75 0.64 4.20
C SER A 143 9.86 0.50 5.45
N GLU A 144 10.32 -0.17 6.51
CA GLU A 144 9.85 0.15 7.86
C GLU A 144 10.32 1.57 8.15
N GLY A 145 9.44 2.54 7.93
CA GLY A 145 9.75 3.94 8.07
C GLY A 145 10.10 4.26 9.51
N GLU A 146 11.39 4.31 9.85
CA GLU A 146 11.81 4.90 11.10
C GLU A 146 11.33 6.36 11.11
N LEU A 147 10.42 6.68 12.04
CA LEU A 147 10.03 8.05 12.28
C LEU A 147 11.28 8.85 12.70
N PRO A 148 11.37 10.15 12.36
CA PRO A 148 12.54 10.95 12.71
C PRO A 148 12.79 10.93 14.22
N ASP A 149 14.00 10.56 14.65
CA ASP A 149 14.36 10.34 16.07
C ASP A 149 13.88 11.47 17.00
N ARG A 150 13.98 12.73 16.54
CA ARG A 150 13.61 13.90 17.34
C ARG A 150 12.10 14.06 17.52
N HIS A 151 11.33 13.58 16.57
CA HIS A 151 9.92 13.90 16.41
C HIS A 151 8.99 12.69 16.52
N GLY A 152 9.51 11.46 16.41
CA GLY A 152 8.70 10.24 16.27
C GLY A 152 7.63 10.07 17.34
N GLN A 153 7.99 10.11 18.63
CA GLN A 153 6.99 9.98 19.70
C GLN A 153 5.95 11.10 19.66
N ALA A 154 6.38 12.35 19.43
CA ALA A 154 5.46 13.47 19.38
C ALA A 154 4.50 13.36 18.17
N MET A 155 4.95 12.76 17.07
CA MET A 155 4.14 12.52 15.88
C MET A 155 3.07 11.46 16.19
N LEU A 156 3.45 10.35 16.82
CA LEU A 156 2.52 9.31 17.26
C LEU A 156 1.46 9.87 18.21
N ASP A 157 1.88 10.61 19.24
CA ASP A 157 0.98 11.24 20.20
C ASP A 157 -0.01 12.17 19.50
N LYS A 158 0.47 12.99 18.55
CA LYS A 158 -0.37 13.92 17.79
C LYS A 158 -1.31 13.21 16.82
N ALA A 159 -0.90 12.11 16.21
CA ALA A 159 -1.78 11.31 15.36
C ALA A 159 -2.94 10.73 16.20
N MET A 160 -2.67 10.23 17.40
CA MET A 160 -3.74 9.77 18.29
C MET A 160 -4.69 10.90 18.71
N GLU A 161 -4.18 12.11 18.96
CA GLU A 161 -5.05 13.27 19.20
C GLU A 161 -5.92 13.62 17.99
N ILE A 162 -5.42 13.46 16.76
CA ILE A 162 -6.20 13.62 15.53
C ILE A 162 -7.27 12.53 15.41
N TRP A 163 -6.92 11.28 15.75
CA TRP A 163 -7.87 10.16 15.78
C TRP A 163 -9.04 10.44 16.71
N GLU A 164 -8.74 10.87 17.95
CA GLU A 164 -9.76 11.25 18.93
C GLU A 164 -10.61 12.45 18.48
N LEU A 165 -9.99 13.43 17.80
CA LEU A 165 -10.69 14.58 17.23
C LEU A 165 -11.64 14.17 16.09
N ALA A 166 -11.35 13.07 15.42
CA ALA A 166 -12.14 12.47 14.34
C ALA A 166 -12.58 13.49 13.25
N PRO A 167 -11.63 14.18 12.58
CA PRO A 167 -11.94 15.23 11.62
C PRO A 167 -12.85 14.79 10.47
N TRP A 168 -12.78 13.52 10.08
CA TRP A 168 -13.61 12.86 9.05
C TRP A 168 -15.11 12.82 9.36
N HIS A 169 -15.52 13.03 10.63
CA HIS A 169 -16.94 13.19 10.95
C HIS A 169 -17.48 14.59 10.64
N SER A 170 -16.59 15.58 10.50
CA SER A 170 -16.95 16.99 10.29
C SER A 170 -16.55 17.54 8.92
N LEU A 171 -15.55 16.93 8.28
CA LEU A 171 -15.03 17.32 6.99
C LEU A 171 -15.22 16.19 5.97
N ASN A 172 -15.67 16.55 4.78
CA ASN A 172 -15.66 15.66 3.63
C ASN A 172 -14.42 15.87 2.76
N GLU A 173 -14.13 14.90 1.89
CA GLU A 173 -12.96 14.91 0.99
C GLU A 173 -12.92 16.10 0.01
N GLN A 174 -14.04 16.83 -0.18
CA GLN A 174 -14.06 18.02 -1.02
C GLN A 174 -13.60 19.27 -0.27
N GLN A 175 -13.76 19.29 1.05
CA GLN A 175 -13.34 20.39 1.93
C GLN A 175 -11.84 20.29 2.23
N VAL A 176 -11.10 21.34 1.83
CA VAL A 176 -9.65 21.41 1.96
C VAL A 176 -9.29 22.45 3.01
N LEU A 177 -8.41 22.09 3.94
CA LEU A 177 -7.82 23.03 4.88
C LEU A 177 -6.52 23.57 4.30
N ALA A 178 -6.33 24.89 4.30
CA ALA A 178 -5.07 25.51 3.93
C ALA A 178 -4.33 25.91 5.21
N VAL A 179 -3.13 25.36 5.42
CA VAL A 179 -2.24 25.68 6.54
C VAL A 179 -1.06 26.46 5.99
N GLU A 180 -1.05 27.78 6.21
CA GLU A 180 0.09 28.64 5.88
C GLU A 180 1.25 28.32 6.85
N LEU A 181 2.34 27.74 6.34
CA LEU A 181 3.52 27.36 7.12
C LEU A 181 4.64 28.40 6.99
N ASN A 182 4.96 28.81 5.76
CA ASN A 182 6.09 29.70 5.45
C ASN A 182 7.43 29.21 6.05
N ALA A 183 7.65 27.89 6.05
CA ALA A 183 8.82 27.23 6.62
C ALA A 183 9.11 25.93 5.85
N TRP A 184 10.34 25.44 5.93
CA TRP A 184 10.79 24.19 5.28
C TRP A 184 10.48 24.13 3.78
N GLU A 185 10.60 25.28 3.11
CA GLU A 185 10.28 25.45 1.68
C GLU A 185 8.81 25.19 1.32
N ILE A 186 7.92 25.16 2.32
CA ILE A 186 6.47 25.03 2.14
C ILE A 186 5.81 26.34 2.56
N ASP A 187 5.22 27.04 1.60
CA ASP A 187 4.43 28.24 1.85
C ASP A 187 3.09 27.89 2.50
N THR A 188 2.30 27.05 1.82
CA THR A 188 0.98 26.59 2.27
C THR A 188 0.82 25.10 2.02
N LEU A 189 0.46 24.37 3.06
CA LEU A 189 0.10 22.96 2.99
C LEU A 189 -1.43 22.83 2.82
N TYR A 190 -1.87 22.06 1.84
CA TYR A 190 -3.29 21.85 1.55
C TYR A 190 -3.71 20.47 2.03
N ILE A 191 -4.61 20.41 3.02
CA ILE A 191 -4.96 19.17 3.71
C ILE A 191 -6.34 18.71 3.30
N SER A 192 -6.41 17.49 2.77
CA SER A 192 -7.64 16.74 2.51
C SER A 192 -7.81 15.67 3.58
N VAL A 193 -9.02 15.52 4.12
CA VAL A 193 -9.35 14.52 5.13
C VAL A 193 -9.99 13.31 4.45
N LEU A 194 -9.46 12.11 4.73
CA LEU A 194 -10.01 10.82 4.31
C LEU A 194 -10.88 10.25 5.44
N GLY A 195 -11.98 9.57 5.12
CA GLY A 195 -12.79 8.85 6.12
C GLY A 195 -14.30 8.99 6.06
N MET A 196 -14.83 9.91 5.24
CA MET A 196 -16.29 10.06 5.15
C MET A 196 -16.98 8.80 4.59
N GLY A 197 -16.27 8.00 3.78
CA GLY A 197 -16.76 6.71 3.25
C GLY A 197 -16.62 5.52 4.20
N GLY A 198 -15.96 5.68 5.35
CA GLY A 198 -15.80 4.64 6.38
C GLY A 198 -14.82 3.51 6.05
N VAL A 199 -14.09 3.60 4.93
CA VAL A 199 -13.14 2.56 4.47
C VAL A 199 -11.70 2.88 4.86
N GLU A 200 -11.31 4.16 4.82
CA GLU A 200 -9.95 4.63 5.11
C GLU A 200 -10.00 5.91 5.91
N TYR A 201 -9.18 6.04 6.95
CA TYR A 201 -9.14 7.24 7.78
C TYR A 201 -7.74 7.84 7.74
N GLY A 202 -7.65 9.14 7.46
CA GLY A 202 -6.33 9.75 7.33
C GLY A 202 -6.35 11.19 6.85
N LEU A 203 -5.15 11.72 6.64
CA LEU A 203 -4.88 13.06 6.14
C LEU A 203 -3.93 12.97 4.94
N LEU A 204 -4.30 13.63 3.86
CA LEU A 204 -3.44 13.92 2.72
C LEU A 204 -3.04 15.38 2.74
N MET A 205 -1.76 15.67 2.83
CA MET A 205 -1.21 17.01 3.02
C MET A 205 -0.36 17.40 1.80
N TYR A 206 -0.98 18.02 0.81
CA TYR A 206 -0.32 18.41 -0.45
C TYR A 206 0.58 19.61 -0.24
N ARG A 207 1.83 19.51 -0.73
CA ARG A 207 2.82 20.60 -0.64
C ARG A 207 2.49 21.79 -1.54
N SER A 208 1.61 21.62 -2.52
CA SER A 208 1.14 22.70 -3.40
C SER A 208 -0.34 22.56 -3.79
N LEU A 209 -0.96 23.68 -4.16
CA LEU A 209 -2.32 23.70 -4.71
C LEU A 209 -2.41 22.96 -6.05
N GLU A 210 -1.32 22.96 -6.82
CA GLU A 210 -1.25 22.29 -8.10
C GLU A 210 -1.33 20.78 -7.93
N SER A 211 -0.54 20.21 -7.01
CA SER A 211 -0.53 18.77 -6.71
C SER A 211 -1.92 18.27 -6.30
N LEU A 212 -2.62 19.03 -5.44
CA LEU A 212 -4.00 18.74 -5.06
C LEU A 212 -4.97 18.75 -6.26
N LYS A 213 -4.86 19.76 -7.14
CA LYS A 213 -5.74 19.88 -8.31
C LYS A 213 -5.50 18.76 -9.31
N GLN A 214 -4.25 18.45 -9.61
CA GLN A 214 -3.87 17.40 -10.54
C GLN A 214 -4.42 16.04 -10.10
N PHE A 215 -4.30 15.70 -8.82
CA PHE A 215 -4.87 14.45 -8.30
C PHE A 215 -6.40 14.43 -8.43
N ARG A 216 -7.08 15.49 -8.00
CA ARG A 216 -8.55 15.58 -8.10
C ARG A 216 -9.04 15.51 -9.53
N GLU A 217 -8.39 16.20 -10.47
CA GLU A 217 -8.74 16.15 -11.88
C GLU A 217 -8.61 14.72 -12.43
N ARG A 218 -7.54 14.00 -12.11
CA ARG A 218 -7.34 12.62 -12.56
C ARG A 218 -8.36 11.64 -11.99
N VAL A 219 -8.68 11.76 -10.70
CA VAL A 219 -9.68 10.92 -10.03
C VAL A 219 -11.10 11.23 -10.54
N LEU A 220 -11.44 12.51 -10.74
CA LEU A 220 -12.77 12.93 -11.23
C LEU A 220 -13.03 12.60 -12.71
N LEU A 221 -11.99 12.41 -13.52
CA LEU A 221 -12.13 12.04 -14.94
C LEU A 221 -12.57 10.57 -15.15
N GLY A 222 -12.77 9.79 -14.07
CA GLY A 222 -13.82 8.76 -13.99
C GLY A 222 -13.69 7.48 -14.81
N GLN A 223 -12.60 7.27 -15.55
CA GLN A 223 -12.35 6.02 -16.28
C GLN A 223 -10.87 5.61 -16.21
N GLN A 224 -10.38 5.42 -14.99
CA GLN A 224 -9.01 4.96 -14.78
C GLN A 224 -9.01 3.47 -14.46
N SER A 225 -8.27 2.71 -15.26
CA SER A 225 -7.88 1.35 -14.91
C SER A 225 -7.10 1.36 -13.59
N PRO A 226 -7.04 0.23 -12.84
CA PRO A 226 -6.27 0.15 -11.60
C PRO A 226 -4.83 0.66 -11.75
N LYS A 227 -4.20 0.35 -12.90
CA LYS A 227 -2.86 0.84 -13.24
C LYS A 227 -2.78 2.37 -13.34
N GLN A 228 -3.77 3.01 -13.96
CA GLN A 228 -3.81 4.47 -14.11
C GLN A 228 -4.08 5.18 -12.77
N MET A 229 -4.85 4.54 -11.88
CA MET A 229 -5.04 5.05 -10.51
C MET A 229 -3.73 4.96 -9.71
N GLN A 230 -2.99 3.85 -9.83
CA GLN A 230 -1.68 3.72 -9.19
C GLN A 230 -0.68 4.75 -9.72
N GLU A 231 -0.64 4.96 -11.04
CA GLU A 231 0.18 6.01 -11.66
C GLU A 231 -0.21 7.40 -11.14
N ALA A 232 -1.52 7.71 -11.06
CA ALA A 232 -2.00 8.98 -10.53
C ALA A 232 -1.70 9.18 -9.03
N PHE A 233 -1.58 8.10 -8.27
CA PHE A 233 -1.18 8.12 -6.87
C PHE A 233 0.31 8.41 -6.70
N LEU A 234 1.18 7.71 -7.44
CA LEU A 234 2.64 7.92 -7.37
C LEU A 234 3.10 9.28 -7.91
N GLU A 235 2.30 9.92 -8.76
CA GLU A 235 2.55 11.27 -9.25
C GLU A 235 2.14 12.38 -8.26
N GLN A 236 1.68 12.03 -7.06
CA GLN A 236 1.37 13.03 -6.05
C GLN A 236 2.63 13.64 -5.43
N ASP A 237 2.50 14.89 -4.99
CA ASP A 237 3.46 15.53 -4.11
C ASP A 237 2.76 15.91 -2.80
N CYS A 238 2.79 14.97 -1.84
CA CYS A 238 2.09 15.10 -0.57
C CYS A 238 2.81 14.36 0.56
N LEU A 239 2.50 14.78 1.78
CA LEU A 239 2.72 14.01 2.99
C LEU A 239 1.41 13.31 3.36
N PHE A 240 1.49 12.14 4.00
CA PHE A 240 0.29 11.41 4.41
C PHE A 240 0.39 10.87 5.84
N LEU A 241 -0.77 10.85 6.49
CA LEU A 241 -1.03 10.13 7.72
C LEU A 241 -2.23 9.22 7.45
N ASN A 242 -2.06 7.92 7.58
CA ASN A 242 -3.14 6.95 7.50
C ASN A 242 -3.34 6.28 8.87
N PHE A 243 -4.56 5.86 9.17
CA PHE A 243 -4.86 5.05 10.35
C PHE A 243 -5.28 3.68 9.90
N GLU A 244 -4.51 2.69 10.35
CA GLU A 244 -4.82 1.30 10.14
C GLU A 244 -5.76 0.84 11.24
N LEU A 245 -6.86 0.22 10.84
CA LEU A 245 -7.90 -0.25 11.75
C LEU A 245 -7.58 -1.67 12.18
N PHE A 246 -7.51 -1.91 13.49
CA PHE A 246 -7.51 -3.27 14.00
C PHE A 246 -8.94 -3.79 14.06
N ASP A 247 -9.28 -4.73 13.20
CA ASP A 247 -10.49 -5.51 13.34
C ASP A 247 -10.30 -6.43 14.55
N GLY A 248 -10.91 -6.11 15.68
CA GLY A 248 -10.89 -6.92 16.92
C GLY A 248 -11.56 -8.31 16.80
N SER A 249 -11.64 -8.88 15.60
CA SER A 249 -12.27 -10.17 15.31
C SER A 249 -11.50 -11.39 15.81
N ASP A 250 -10.30 -11.22 16.38
CA ASP A 250 -9.59 -12.34 17.01
C ASP A 250 -10.06 -12.67 18.44
N LEU A 251 -11.02 -11.93 19.03
CA LEU A 251 -11.43 -12.17 20.42
C LEU A 251 -12.94 -12.28 20.74
N VAL A 252 -13.90 -12.10 19.84
CA VAL A 252 -15.34 -12.33 20.19
C VAL A 252 -16.16 -12.81 18.99
N GLU A 253 -16.95 -13.88 19.17
CA GLU A 253 -17.92 -14.40 18.19
C GLU A 253 -18.89 -13.30 17.67
N PRO A 254 -19.29 -13.35 16.38
CA PRO A 254 -20.11 -12.30 15.78
C PRO A 254 -21.54 -12.31 16.33
N ILE A 255 -21.90 -11.26 17.07
CA ILE A 255 -23.29 -10.90 17.35
C ILE A 255 -23.85 -10.18 16.11
N PRO A 256 -25.07 -10.50 15.62
CA PRO A 256 -25.61 -9.87 14.42
C PRO A 256 -25.91 -8.40 14.70
N ALA A 257 -25.27 -7.50 13.94
CA ALA A 257 -25.47 -6.06 14.05
C ALA A 257 -26.89 -5.66 13.60
N ILE A 258 -27.65 -5.06 14.51
CA ILE A 258 -28.79 -4.21 14.19
C ILE A 258 -28.22 -2.85 13.80
N GLY A 259 -28.67 -2.34 12.66
CA GLY A 259 -28.10 -1.18 12.01
C GLY A 259 -28.16 0.12 12.83
N TRP A 260 -27.16 0.93 12.52
CA TRP A 260 -27.01 2.38 12.75
C TRP A 260 -26.12 2.68 13.96
N VAL A 261 -25.01 3.35 13.67
CA VAL A 261 -23.80 3.60 14.50
C VAL A 261 -22.74 2.50 14.39
N THR A 262 -21.92 2.55 13.34
CA THR A 262 -20.60 1.91 13.36
C THR A 262 -19.62 2.92 13.96
N SER A 263 -19.36 2.81 15.27
CA SER A 263 -18.23 3.50 15.89
C SER A 263 -16.94 3.05 15.20
N ALA A 264 -15.99 3.97 14.99
CA ALA A 264 -14.67 3.60 14.50
C ALA A 264 -14.00 2.59 15.48
N PRO A 265 -13.16 1.66 14.98
CA PRO A 265 -12.50 0.63 15.79
C PRO A 265 -11.69 1.19 16.98
N ASP A 266 -11.66 0.44 18.08
CA ASP A 266 -11.06 0.87 19.36
C ASP A 266 -9.53 0.90 19.37
N ALA A 267 -8.88 0.24 18.41
CA ALA A 267 -7.42 0.26 18.24
C ALA A 267 -7.09 0.65 16.80
N VAL A 268 -6.18 1.62 16.67
CA VAL A 268 -5.61 2.05 15.40
C VAL A 268 -4.12 2.25 15.49
N GLU A 269 -3.42 2.03 14.38
CA GLU A 269 -2.00 2.32 14.23
C GLU A 269 -1.81 3.43 13.19
N PRO A 270 -1.13 4.54 13.54
CA PRO A 270 -0.86 5.62 12.59
C PRO A 270 0.37 5.33 11.73
N THR A 271 0.19 5.36 10.42
CA THR A 271 1.26 5.20 9.43
C THR A 271 1.54 6.53 8.74
N PHE A 272 2.80 6.93 8.67
CA PHE A 272 3.23 8.19 8.07
C PHE A 272 4.08 7.96 6.84
N GLY A 273 4.04 8.90 5.91
CA GLY A 273 4.99 8.91 4.81
C GLY A 273 4.88 10.12 3.90
N SER A 274 5.63 10.05 2.81
CA SER A 274 5.74 11.06 1.77
C SER A 274 5.60 10.41 0.41
N ILE A 275 4.87 11.07 -0.49
CA ILE A 275 4.87 10.75 -1.91
C ILE A 275 5.46 11.95 -2.64
N HIS A 276 6.38 11.69 -3.55
CA HIS A 276 6.93 12.70 -4.45
C HIS A 276 7.03 12.15 -5.87
N PRO A 277 6.71 12.92 -6.93
CA PRO A 277 6.60 12.40 -8.29
C PRO A 277 7.89 11.77 -8.85
N LEU A 278 9.05 12.18 -8.31
CA LEU A 278 10.36 11.67 -8.71
C LEU A 278 10.93 10.61 -7.76
N GLU A 279 10.43 10.53 -6.52
CA GLU A 279 10.95 9.62 -5.49
C GLU A 279 10.00 8.44 -5.23
N GLY A 280 8.75 8.52 -5.68
CA GLY A 280 7.70 7.57 -5.35
C GLY A 280 7.25 7.72 -3.90
N LEU A 281 6.74 6.62 -3.34
CA LEU A 281 6.31 6.52 -1.95
C LEU A 281 7.51 6.23 -1.04
N ARG A 282 7.64 7.01 0.04
CA ARG A 282 8.64 6.86 1.10
C ARG A 282 7.95 6.82 2.45
N ASN A 283 8.28 5.82 3.26
CA ASN A 283 7.87 5.75 4.67
C ASN A 283 8.93 6.36 5.60
N GLN A 284 10.17 6.49 5.14
CA GLN A 284 11.20 7.24 5.86
C GLN A 284 11.00 8.74 5.65
N LEU A 285 10.90 9.47 6.75
CA LEU A 285 10.68 10.91 6.75
C LEU A 285 11.96 11.66 7.14
N ALA A 286 12.17 12.81 6.52
CA ALA A 286 13.17 13.76 7.00
C ALA A 286 12.70 14.46 8.29
N GLU A 287 13.63 15.03 9.04
CA GLU A 287 13.35 15.79 10.27
C GLU A 287 12.38 16.96 10.02
N GLU A 288 12.55 17.66 8.89
CA GLU A 288 11.69 18.75 8.45
C GLU A 288 10.28 18.27 8.09
N GLU A 289 10.15 17.07 7.52
CA GLU A 289 8.85 16.45 7.24
C GLU A 289 8.13 16.10 8.54
N GLY A 290 8.85 15.54 9.53
CA GLY A 290 8.32 15.29 10.87
C GLY A 290 7.85 16.57 11.59
N ALA A 291 8.63 17.65 11.50
CA ALA A 291 8.23 18.95 12.04
C ALA A 291 6.99 19.52 11.32
N THR A 292 6.90 19.33 10.00
CA THR A 292 5.74 19.74 9.19
C THR A 292 4.47 19.02 9.63
N PHE A 293 4.54 17.69 9.84
CA PHE A 293 3.43 16.91 10.39
C PHE A 293 2.92 17.46 11.73
N LEU A 294 3.84 17.72 12.67
CA LEU A 294 3.49 18.23 13.99
C LEU A 294 2.75 19.57 13.92
N VAL A 295 3.25 20.50 13.11
CA VAL A 295 2.61 21.82 12.94
C VAL A 295 1.24 21.69 12.26
N ALA A 296 1.14 20.86 11.21
CA ALA A 296 -0.09 20.64 10.49
C ALA A 296 -1.18 20.02 11.39
N MET A 297 -0.86 18.96 12.13
CA MET A 297 -1.80 18.31 13.05
C MET A 297 -2.22 19.25 14.19
N GLU A 298 -1.29 20.02 14.76
CA GLU A 298 -1.62 21.01 15.78
C GLU A 298 -2.53 22.11 15.23
N ALA A 299 -2.32 22.55 13.98
CA ALA A 299 -3.18 23.54 13.33
C ALA A 299 -4.62 23.00 13.14
N ILE A 300 -4.77 21.75 12.69
CA ILE A 300 -6.08 21.09 12.56
C ILE A 300 -6.78 21.01 13.92
N LYS A 301 -6.06 20.55 14.95
CA LYS A 301 -6.57 20.43 16.32
C LYS A 301 -7.09 21.75 16.87
N ARG A 302 -6.42 22.87 16.58
CA ARG A 302 -6.87 24.20 17.00
C ARG A 302 -8.03 24.71 16.14
N PHE A 303 -8.07 24.35 14.87
CA PHE A 303 -9.06 24.87 13.94
C PHE A 303 -10.44 24.23 14.14
N LEU A 304 -10.51 22.91 14.24
CA LEU A 304 -11.80 22.19 14.19
C LEU A 304 -12.74 22.49 15.36
N PRO A 305 -12.32 22.43 16.64
CA PRO A 305 -13.21 22.73 17.76
C PRO A 305 -13.78 24.15 17.71
N ASN A 306 -13.02 25.11 17.18
CA ASN A 306 -13.41 26.52 17.10
C ASN A 306 -14.33 26.82 15.90
N THR A 307 -14.49 25.88 14.96
CA THR A 307 -15.18 26.11 13.68
C THR A 307 -16.28 25.10 13.37
N ALA A 308 -16.29 23.94 14.04
CA ALA A 308 -17.27 22.84 13.87
C ALA A 308 -18.76 23.27 13.86
N PRO A 309 -19.23 24.21 14.70
CA PRO A 309 -20.63 24.65 14.66
C PRO A 309 -21.03 25.41 13.38
N SER A 310 -20.06 25.89 12.59
CA SER A 310 -20.26 26.79 11.43
C SER A 310 -19.98 26.11 10.08
N LEU A 311 -19.51 24.87 10.06
CA LEU A 311 -19.08 24.18 8.82
C LEU A 311 -20.23 23.48 8.07
N SER A 312 -21.40 23.33 8.69
CA SER A 312 -22.62 22.73 8.12
C SER A 312 -23.34 23.62 7.10
N GLY A 313 -22.61 24.42 6.31
CA GLY A 313 -23.22 25.21 5.23
C GLY A 313 -22.41 26.35 4.58
N LEU A 314 -21.08 26.40 4.68
CA LEU A 314 -20.30 27.53 4.12
C LEU A 314 -19.17 27.09 3.17
N PRO A 315 -19.00 27.75 2.00
CA PRO A 315 -17.78 27.67 1.21
C PRO A 315 -16.72 28.61 1.81
N THR A 316 -15.59 28.01 2.20
CA THR A 316 -14.25 28.61 2.38
C THR A 316 -14.15 29.79 3.37
N LYS A 317 -13.70 29.52 4.61
CA LYS A 317 -13.14 30.54 5.52
C LYS A 317 -11.65 30.30 5.71
N LEU A 318 -10.84 31.33 5.48
CA LEU A 318 -9.41 31.34 5.83
C LEU A 318 -9.25 31.66 7.32
N PHE A 319 -8.47 30.86 8.05
CA PHE A 319 -8.05 31.16 9.42
C PHE A 319 -6.54 31.00 9.52
N ARG A 320 -5.85 32.00 10.10
CA ARG A 320 -4.40 32.00 10.31
C ARG A 320 -4.09 31.60 11.74
N ALA A 321 -3.34 30.51 11.93
CA ALA A 321 -2.74 30.17 13.22
C ALA A 321 -1.29 30.67 13.25
N PRO A 322 -0.86 31.46 14.25
CA PRO A 322 0.55 31.83 14.37
C PRO A 322 1.38 30.64 14.86
N ILE A 323 2.45 30.31 14.14
CA ILE A 323 3.46 29.33 14.57
C ILE A 323 4.31 29.97 15.67
N ALA A 324 4.11 29.53 16.90
CA ALA A 324 5.08 29.71 17.97
C ALA A 324 5.39 28.31 18.51
N PHE A 325 6.57 27.76 18.20
CA PHE A 325 7.42 26.89 19.04
C PHE A 325 8.36 26.03 18.16
N LEU A 326 9.66 26.35 18.17
CA LEU A 326 10.78 25.39 18.12
C LEU A 326 12.15 25.99 18.51
N THR A 327 12.20 27.12 19.23
CA THR A 327 13.46 27.68 19.73
C THR A 327 13.44 27.87 21.23
N GLN A 328 13.80 26.84 22.01
CA GLN A 328 14.57 26.99 23.24
C GLN A 328 15.35 25.71 23.56
N ARG A 329 16.65 25.71 23.24
CA ARG A 329 17.73 25.20 24.12
C ARG A 329 19.10 25.46 23.50
N LYS A 330 19.79 26.47 24.03
CA LYS A 330 21.21 26.46 24.44
C LYS A 330 21.68 27.91 24.59
N THR A 331 21.92 28.34 25.83
CA THR A 331 23.22 28.87 26.29
C THR A 331 23.14 29.22 27.76
N THR A 332 23.67 28.33 28.60
CA THR A 332 24.27 28.74 29.87
C THR A 332 25.77 28.58 29.70
N VAL A 333 26.51 29.68 29.55
CA VAL A 333 27.89 29.83 30.07
C VAL A 333 28.15 31.33 30.23
N GLN A 334 28.37 31.78 31.46
CA GLN A 334 29.52 32.61 31.88
C GLN A 334 29.30 33.19 33.29
N PRO A 335 30.38 33.60 34.01
CA PRO A 335 31.81 33.37 33.75
C PRO A 335 32.46 32.39 34.74
#